data_AF-A0A6N6NJZ5-F1
#
_entry.id   AF-A0A6N6NJZ5-F1
#
_cell.length_a   1.000
_cell.length_b   1.000
_cell.length_c   1.000
_cell.angle_alpha   90.00
_cell.angle_beta   90.00
_cell.angle_gamma   90.00
#
_symmetry.space_group_name_H-M   'P 1'
#
loop_
_entity.id
_entity.type
_entity.pdbx_description
1 polymer ?
#
loop_
_entity_poly.entity_id
_entity_poly.type
_entity_poly.pdbx_seq_one_letter_code
_entity_poly.pdbx_strand_id
1 'polypeptide(L)'
;MAGFNITVAGDSAINLEFGNVISEKTNGLIRAAAQTLEADPINGVIELVPTFCSLMVVYNPCEIGYNELTSQVRGKLRGLVATTGGIHRVVKIPVCYGGDFGPDLSDVAEHAGMSAEEVIAIHSGHDYLIDMLGFLPGFAYLGGLDERLHTPRLATPRTRIEPGAVGIGGAQTGIYPLASPGGWRIIGRTPVRPYDPDRESPILYAAGDYLRFVPITPQEFSLIETQVEAGTYECEIVKGRATTPIQAGTAGERSEGCAASERSSTAGPAVPQADDGNGQAAGSAAWSKGCEASERNASEHAAAPQVIAVPQASQEEEDEDALWV
;
A
#
# COMPACT_ATOMS: atom_id res chain seq x y z
N MET A 1 -15.32 -22.26 4.87
CA MET A 1 -15.23 -21.43 3.64
C MET A 1 -15.40 -20.00 4.07
N ALA A 2 -14.53 -19.08 3.66
CA ALA A 2 -14.78 -17.67 3.92
C ALA A 2 -15.96 -17.26 3.04
N GLY A 3 -17.14 -17.08 3.66
CA GLY A 3 -18.30 -16.52 2.98
C GLY A 3 -18.13 -15.01 2.91
N PHE A 4 -18.37 -14.43 1.74
CA PHE A 4 -18.52 -12.99 1.58
C PHE A 4 -19.98 -12.66 1.36
N ASN A 5 -20.42 -11.50 1.84
CA ASN A 5 -21.75 -10.97 1.57
C ASN A 5 -21.69 -10.05 0.35
N ILE A 6 -22.78 -10.01 -0.42
CA ILE A 6 -22.90 -9.05 -1.51
C ILE A 6 -23.97 -8.05 -1.11
N THR A 7 -23.60 -6.78 -1.01
CA THR A 7 -24.51 -5.65 -0.77
C THR A 7 -24.53 -4.74 -1.99
N VAL A 8 -25.62 -3.99 -2.15
CA VAL A 8 -25.78 -3.03 -3.25
C VAL A 8 -25.10 -1.72 -2.86
N ALA A 9 -24.32 -1.15 -3.77
CA ALA A 9 -23.65 0.14 -3.59
C ALA A 9 -24.08 1.10 -4.71
N GLY A 10 -25.31 1.61 -4.60
CA GLY A 10 -25.92 2.43 -5.65
C GLY A 10 -26.30 1.63 -6.90
N ASP A 11 -26.46 2.32 -8.02
CA ASP A 11 -27.14 1.81 -9.22
C ASP A 11 -26.22 0.94 -10.09
N SER A 12 -24.91 1.19 -10.00
CA SER A 12 -23.87 0.66 -10.89
C SER A 12 -22.72 0.00 -10.13
N ALA A 13 -22.90 -0.33 -8.85
CA ALA A 13 -21.89 -1.06 -8.09
C ALA A 13 -22.48 -2.04 -7.07
N ILE A 14 -21.71 -3.09 -6.79
CA ILE A 14 -21.94 -4.01 -5.67
C ILE A 14 -20.71 -4.02 -4.77
N ASN A 15 -20.91 -4.31 -3.49
CA ASN A 15 -19.84 -4.45 -2.53
C ASN A 15 -19.74 -5.91 -2.07
N LEU A 16 -18.52 -6.47 -2.12
CA LEU A 16 -18.23 -7.82 -1.63
C LEU A 16 -17.59 -7.70 -0.25
N GLU A 17 -18.34 -7.98 0.82
CA GLU A 17 -17.89 -7.83 2.20
C GLU A 17 -17.26 -9.14 2.71
N PHE A 18 -15.96 -9.10 3.04
CA PHE A 18 -15.20 -10.26 3.50
C PHE A 18 -15.06 -10.34 5.02
N GLY A 19 -15.36 -9.25 5.72
CA GLY A 19 -15.30 -9.16 7.16
C GLY A 19 -15.67 -7.77 7.65
N ASN A 20 -15.57 -7.60 8.96
CA ASN A 20 -15.88 -6.38 9.71
C ASN A 20 -14.69 -5.94 10.58
N VAL A 21 -13.52 -6.54 10.37
CA VAL A 21 -12.26 -6.22 11.05
C VAL A 21 -11.13 -6.21 10.03
N ILE A 22 -10.30 -5.17 10.10
CA ILE A 22 -9.08 -5.03 9.31
C ILE A 22 -8.08 -6.09 9.79
N SER A 23 -7.75 -7.03 8.92
CA SER A 23 -6.78 -8.08 9.24
C SER A 23 -6.06 -8.54 7.98
N GLU A 24 -4.82 -9.04 8.13
CA GLU A 24 -4.05 -9.61 7.02
C GLU A 24 -4.82 -10.70 6.29
N LYS A 25 -5.62 -11.49 7.03
CA LYS A 25 -6.49 -12.52 6.45
C LYS A 25 -7.61 -11.92 5.60
N THR A 26 -8.27 -10.85 6.07
CA THR A 26 -9.32 -10.15 5.33
C THR A 26 -8.75 -9.53 4.06
N ASN A 27 -7.63 -8.81 4.17
CA ASN A 27 -6.92 -8.21 3.04
C ASN A 27 -6.46 -9.29 2.04
N GLY A 28 -5.95 -10.43 2.52
CA GLY A 28 -5.55 -11.57 1.69
C GLY A 28 -6.72 -12.21 0.92
N LEU A 29 -7.95 -12.15 1.44
CA LEU A 29 -9.16 -12.56 0.70
C LEU A 29 -9.55 -11.53 -0.36
N ILE A 30 -9.57 -10.25 -0.01
CA ILE A 30 -9.92 -9.15 -0.94
C ILE A 30 -8.97 -9.16 -2.14
N ARG A 31 -7.65 -9.27 -1.88
CA ARG A 31 -6.63 -9.39 -2.92
C ARG A 31 -6.84 -10.61 -3.81
N ALA A 32 -7.06 -11.77 -3.20
CA ALA A 32 -7.30 -13.00 -3.97
C ALA A 32 -8.56 -12.87 -4.84
N ALA A 33 -9.60 -12.21 -4.33
CA ALA A 33 -10.83 -11.95 -5.08
C ALA A 33 -10.58 -11.00 -6.26
N ALA A 34 -9.91 -9.86 -6.02
CA ALA A 34 -9.56 -8.90 -7.07
C ALA A 34 -8.72 -9.55 -8.16
N GLN A 35 -7.64 -10.26 -7.80
CA GLN A 35 -6.78 -10.97 -8.75
C GLN A 35 -7.53 -12.04 -9.56
N THR A 36 -8.46 -12.75 -8.92
CA THR A 36 -9.27 -13.76 -9.62
C THR A 36 -10.19 -13.12 -10.66
N LEU A 37 -10.80 -11.98 -10.31
CA LEU A 37 -11.70 -11.25 -11.21
C LEU A 37 -10.95 -10.48 -12.30
N GLU A 38 -9.72 -10.03 -12.06
CA GLU A 38 -8.84 -9.43 -13.07
C GLU A 38 -8.32 -10.46 -14.08
N ALA A 39 -7.94 -11.65 -13.60
CA ALA A 39 -7.40 -12.72 -14.45
C ALA A 39 -8.47 -13.36 -15.35
N ASP A 40 -9.74 -13.35 -14.91
CA ASP A 40 -10.88 -13.88 -15.66
C ASP A 40 -12.06 -12.89 -15.59
N PRO A 41 -11.99 -11.79 -16.38
CA PRO A 41 -12.91 -10.66 -16.27
C PRO A 41 -14.35 -11.03 -16.62
N ILE A 42 -15.30 -10.43 -15.91
CA ILE A 42 -16.73 -10.50 -16.20
C ILE A 42 -17.07 -9.36 -17.16
N ASN A 43 -17.68 -9.69 -18.31
CA ASN A 43 -18.14 -8.68 -19.24
C ASN A 43 -19.16 -7.73 -18.58
N GLY A 44 -18.99 -6.42 -18.76
CA GLY A 44 -19.78 -5.40 -18.08
C GLY A 44 -19.22 -4.93 -16.73
N VAL A 45 -18.19 -5.57 -16.15
CA VAL A 45 -17.44 -5.00 -15.02
C VAL A 45 -16.48 -3.94 -15.54
N ILE A 46 -16.53 -2.76 -14.94
CA ILE A 46 -15.73 -1.57 -15.33
C ILE A 46 -14.48 -1.49 -14.46
N GLU A 47 -14.64 -1.64 -13.14
CA GLU A 47 -13.57 -1.40 -12.17
C GLU A 47 -13.75 -2.25 -10.92
N LEU A 48 -12.62 -2.61 -10.30
CA LEU A 48 -12.53 -3.29 -9.02
C LEU A 48 -11.79 -2.38 -8.05
N VAL A 49 -12.41 -2.03 -6.92
CA VAL A 49 -11.85 -1.12 -5.93
C VAL A 49 -11.73 -1.83 -4.58
N PRO A 50 -10.53 -2.34 -4.23
CA PRO A 50 -10.25 -2.93 -2.93
C PRO A 50 -10.33 -1.89 -1.80
N THR A 51 -10.96 -2.25 -0.69
CA THR A 51 -10.99 -1.45 0.55
C THR A 51 -10.45 -2.25 1.74
N PHE A 52 -10.57 -1.73 2.96
CA PHE A 52 -10.16 -2.40 4.19
C PHE A 52 -10.78 -3.80 4.39
N CYS A 53 -12.08 -3.90 4.15
CA CYS A 53 -12.89 -5.06 4.51
C CYS A 53 -13.76 -5.58 3.36
N SER A 54 -13.76 -4.88 2.23
CA SER A 54 -14.59 -5.20 1.08
C SER A 54 -13.90 -4.99 -0.26
N LEU A 55 -14.49 -5.53 -1.31
CA LEU A 55 -14.15 -5.25 -2.70
C LEU A 55 -15.37 -4.66 -3.40
N MET A 56 -15.28 -3.40 -3.81
CA MET A 56 -16.34 -2.79 -4.62
C MET A 56 -16.13 -3.18 -6.09
N VAL A 57 -17.22 -3.59 -6.74
CA VAL A 57 -17.25 -3.96 -8.15
C VAL A 57 -18.17 -2.98 -8.86
N VAL A 58 -17.58 -2.11 -9.67
CA VAL A 58 -18.31 -1.15 -10.51
C VAL A 58 -18.62 -1.83 -11.85
N TYR A 59 -19.87 -1.76 -12.30
CA TYR A 59 -20.32 -2.43 -13.51
C TYR A 59 -21.26 -1.54 -14.33
N ASN A 60 -21.43 -1.85 -15.61
CA ASN A 60 -22.38 -1.21 -16.51
C ASN A 60 -23.73 -1.96 -16.47
N PRO A 61 -24.80 -1.39 -15.89
CA PRO A 61 -26.10 -2.06 -15.80
C PRO A 61 -26.76 -2.31 -17.17
N CYS A 62 -26.31 -1.61 -18.22
CA CYS A 62 -26.78 -1.83 -19.59
C CYS A 62 -26.14 -3.07 -20.24
N GLU A 63 -25.03 -3.58 -19.70
CA GLU A 63 -24.32 -4.75 -20.22
C GLU A 63 -24.54 -6.00 -19.36
N ILE A 64 -24.64 -5.84 -18.03
CA ILE A 64 -24.88 -6.95 -17.11
C ILE A 64 -25.84 -6.55 -15.99
N GLY A 65 -26.86 -7.39 -15.74
CA GLY A 65 -27.81 -7.18 -14.66
C GLY A 65 -27.26 -7.67 -13.31
N TYR A 66 -27.74 -7.06 -12.21
CA TYR A 66 -27.34 -7.42 -10.83
C TYR A 66 -27.37 -8.93 -10.54
N ASN A 67 -28.46 -9.61 -10.89
CA ASN A 67 -28.62 -11.05 -10.61
C ASN A 67 -27.59 -11.91 -11.36
N GLU A 68 -27.26 -11.51 -12.59
CA GLU A 68 -26.27 -12.21 -13.40
C GLU A 68 -24.86 -11.95 -12.86
N LEU A 69 -24.53 -10.69 -12.59
CA LEU A 69 -23.25 -10.30 -12.00
C LEU A 69 -22.99 -11.04 -10.69
N THR A 70 -23.94 -11.01 -9.75
CA THR A 70 -23.79 -11.67 -8.45
C THR A 70 -23.65 -13.18 -8.57
N SER A 71 -24.34 -13.81 -9.52
CA SER A 71 -24.18 -15.23 -9.82
C SER A 71 -22.78 -15.54 -10.36
N GLN A 72 -22.28 -14.76 -11.32
CA GLN A 72 -20.95 -14.94 -11.89
C GLN A 72 -19.84 -14.72 -10.85
N VAL A 73 -19.93 -13.66 -10.04
CA VAL A 73 -18.98 -13.38 -8.96
C VAL A 73 -18.95 -14.52 -7.94
N ARG A 74 -20.11 -15.02 -7.49
CA ARG A 74 -20.17 -16.19 -6.59
C ARG A 74 -19.62 -17.45 -7.21
N GLY A 75 -19.79 -17.63 -8.52
CA GLY A 75 -19.23 -18.74 -9.28
C GLY A 75 -17.70 -18.70 -9.30
N LYS A 76 -17.13 -17.57 -9.70
CA LYS A 76 -15.68 -17.37 -9.85
C LYS A 76 -14.94 -17.37 -8.53
N LEU A 77 -15.54 -16.81 -7.48
CA LEU A 77 -14.94 -16.75 -6.13
C LEU A 77 -15.27 -18.01 -5.29
N ARG A 78 -15.82 -19.07 -5.90
CA ARG A 78 -16.11 -20.31 -5.19
C ARG A 78 -14.81 -20.97 -4.74
N GLY A 79 -14.68 -21.20 -3.44
CA GLY A 79 -13.49 -21.83 -2.87
C GLY A 79 -12.32 -20.87 -2.71
N LEU A 80 -12.57 -19.56 -2.71
CA LEU A 80 -11.56 -18.55 -2.41
C LEU A 80 -10.86 -18.88 -1.08
N VAL A 81 -9.53 -18.96 -1.14
CA VAL A 81 -8.66 -19.15 0.02
C VAL A 81 -7.85 -17.88 0.19
N ALA A 82 -7.72 -17.42 1.43
CA ALA A 82 -6.86 -16.29 1.75
C ALA A 82 -5.42 -16.60 1.32
N THR A 83 -4.81 -15.69 0.57
CA THR A 83 -3.38 -15.80 0.27
C THR A 83 -2.60 -15.23 1.45
N THR A 84 -2.25 -16.07 2.42
CA THR A 84 -1.39 -15.70 3.56
C THR A 84 0.03 -16.20 3.34
N GLY A 85 1.04 -15.34 3.56
CA GLY A 85 2.46 -15.74 3.58
C GLY A 85 3.16 -15.85 2.21
N GLY A 86 2.73 -15.05 1.23
CA GLY A 86 3.37 -14.96 -0.09
C GLY A 86 4.68 -14.16 -0.09
N ILE A 87 5.38 -14.14 -1.22
CA ILE A 87 6.42 -13.14 -1.47
C ILE A 87 5.69 -11.82 -1.76
N HIS A 88 5.89 -10.83 -0.91
CA HIS A 88 5.27 -9.52 -1.02
C HIS A 88 6.22 -8.53 -1.70
N ARG A 89 5.64 -7.58 -2.42
CA ARG A 89 6.35 -6.41 -2.95
C ARG A 89 6.46 -5.39 -1.81
N VAL A 90 7.68 -5.05 -1.41
CA VAL A 90 7.95 -4.03 -0.40
C VAL A 90 8.59 -2.83 -1.10
N VAL A 91 7.91 -1.69 -1.06
CA VAL A 91 8.41 -0.42 -1.61
C VAL A 91 9.12 0.34 -0.50
N LYS A 92 10.41 0.62 -0.67
CA LYS A 92 11.17 1.43 0.28
C LYS A 92 11.00 2.91 -0.02
N ILE A 93 10.56 3.66 0.98
CA ILE A 93 10.30 5.10 0.89
C ILE A 93 11.32 5.84 1.75
N PRO A 94 12.21 6.65 1.17
CA PRO A 94 13.15 7.46 1.94
C PRO A 94 12.40 8.59 2.66
N VAL A 95 12.63 8.77 3.96
CA VAL A 95 11.98 9.80 4.77
C VAL A 95 13.02 10.56 5.58
N CYS A 96 13.02 11.89 5.44
CA CYS A 96 13.72 12.78 6.36
C CYS A 96 12.78 13.12 7.52
N TYR A 97 13.16 12.75 8.74
CA TYR A 97 12.35 12.93 9.94
C TYR A 97 12.70 14.23 10.67
N GLY A 98 11.70 14.79 11.37
CA GLY A 98 11.88 15.92 12.28
C GLY A 98 12.21 17.25 11.60
N GLY A 99 12.49 18.26 12.43
CA GLY A 99 12.77 19.62 11.97
C GLY A 99 11.65 20.17 11.08
N ASP A 100 12.02 20.84 10.00
CA ASP A 100 11.06 21.41 9.03
C ASP A 100 10.30 20.34 8.23
N PHE A 101 10.84 19.12 8.15
CA PHE A 101 10.20 17.99 7.46
C PHE A 101 9.14 17.31 8.33
N GLY A 102 9.29 17.39 9.66
CA GLY A 102 8.46 16.72 10.65
C GLY A 102 8.22 17.58 11.88
N PRO A 103 7.42 18.66 11.77
CA PRO A 103 7.26 19.63 12.85
C PRO A 103 6.59 19.05 14.11
N ASP A 104 5.87 17.93 14.00
CA ASP A 104 5.17 17.29 15.12
C ASP A 104 5.94 16.11 15.72
N LEU A 105 7.16 15.81 15.26
CA LEU A 105 7.90 14.65 15.74
C LEU A 105 8.17 14.74 17.26
N SER A 106 8.49 15.94 17.77
CA SER A 106 8.68 16.18 19.20
C SER A 106 7.40 15.92 20.00
N ASP A 107 6.25 16.35 19.49
CA ASP A 107 4.96 16.18 20.15
C ASP A 107 4.57 14.71 20.23
N VAL A 108 4.82 13.95 19.15
CA VAL A 108 4.58 12.50 19.12
C VAL A 108 5.51 11.80 20.11
N ALA A 109 6.79 12.18 20.16
CA ALA A 109 7.75 11.63 21.11
C ALA A 109 7.36 11.91 22.57
N GLU A 110 6.94 13.14 22.88
CA GLU A 110 6.46 13.52 24.21
C GLU A 110 5.19 12.75 24.59
N HIS A 111 4.23 12.61 23.67
CA HIS A 111 3.00 11.84 23.89
C HIS A 111 3.29 10.35 24.16
N ALA A 112 4.23 9.76 23.43
CA ALA A 112 4.64 8.37 23.60
C ALA A 112 5.54 8.15 24.83
N GLY A 113 6.07 9.22 25.44
CA GLY A 113 7.06 9.13 26.51
C GLY A 113 8.40 8.57 26.04
N MET A 114 8.79 8.87 24.79
CA MET A 114 9.98 8.34 24.10
C MET A 114 10.86 9.46 23.56
N SER A 115 12.08 9.15 23.12
CA SER A 115 12.90 10.07 22.35
C SER A 115 12.46 10.13 20.89
N ALA A 116 12.80 11.22 20.18
CA ALA A 116 12.52 11.34 18.75
C ALA A 116 13.20 10.22 17.94
N GLU A 117 14.42 9.83 18.32
CA GLU A 117 15.17 8.72 17.71
C GLU A 117 14.48 7.38 17.91
N GLU A 118 13.88 7.15 19.08
CA GLU A 118 13.11 5.94 19.36
C GLU A 118 11.83 5.88 18.53
N VAL A 119 11.12 7.01 18.37
CA VAL A 119 9.97 7.13 17.47
C VAL A 119 10.37 6.78 16.04
N ILE A 120 11.46 7.36 15.54
CA ILE A 120 11.98 7.09 14.20
C ILE A 120 12.33 5.61 14.05
N ALA A 121 13.00 5.01 15.05
CA ALA A 121 13.41 3.61 15.00
C ALA A 121 12.22 2.64 14.96
N ILE A 122 11.16 2.90 15.74
CA ILE A 122 9.93 2.10 15.72
C ILE A 122 9.19 2.30 14.40
N HIS A 123 9.01 3.56 13.99
CA HIS A 123 8.25 3.91 12.79
C HIS A 123 8.91 3.37 11.52
N SER A 124 10.24 3.33 11.44
CA SER A 124 10.98 2.82 10.28
C SER A 124 11.35 1.34 10.36
N GLY A 125 11.13 0.69 11.52
CA GLY A 125 11.65 -0.65 11.80
C GLY A 125 10.93 -1.82 11.13
N HIS A 126 9.79 -1.58 10.47
CA HIS A 126 8.89 -2.66 10.02
C HIS A 126 8.25 -2.36 8.66
N ASP A 127 7.70 -3.41 8.05
CA ASP A 127 6.93 -3.28 6.81
C ASP A 127 5.46 -3.02 7.14
N TYR A 128 4.92 -1.94 6.60
CA TYR A 128 3.50 -1.61 6.71
C TYR A 128 2.73 -2.21 5.55
N LEU A 129 1.64 -2.90 5.86
CA LEU A 129 0.69 -3.33 4.84
C LEU A 129 -0.08 -2.12 4.33
N ILE A 130 -0.14 -1.95 3.01
CA ILE A 130 -1.02 -0.98 2.37
C ILE A 130 -2.42 -1.59 2.36
N ASP A 131 -3.23 -1.25 3.36
CA ASP A 131 -4.55 -1.84 3.51
C ASP A 131 -5.50 -1.35 2.41
N MET A 132 -5.46 -0.05 2.11
CA MET A 132 -6.20 0.55 1.00
C MET A 132 -5.51 1.80 0.46
N LEU A 133 -5.93 2.20 -0.74
CA LEU A 133 -5.58 3.48 -1.35
C LEU A 133 -6.86 4.32 -1.47
N GLY A 134 -6.80 5.60 -1.10
CA GLY A 134 -7.99 6.47 -1.14
C GLY A 134 -7.77 7.80 -0.42
N PHE A 135 -8.80 8.65 -0.31
CA PHE A 135 -8.74 10.07 0.12
C PHE A 135 -8.10 11.01 -0.93
N LEU A 136 -6.89 10.68 -1.41
CA LEU A 136 -6.24 11.34 -2.54
C LEU A 136 -5.65 10.28 -3.48
N PRO A 137 -5.43 10.60 -4.77
CA PRO A 137 -4.72 9.71 -5.68
C PRO A 137 -3.38 9.28 -5.08
N GLY A 138 -3.22 7.98 -4.84
CA GLY A 138 -2.00 7.40 -4.28
C GLY A 138 -1.77 7.61 -2.78
N PHE A 139 -2.75 8.08 -2.00
CA PHE A 139 -2.64 8.12 -0.54
C PHE A 139 -2.86 6.71 0.02
N ALA A 140 -1.83 6.17 0.69
CA ALA A 140 -1.87 4.85 1.32
C ALA A 140 -2.26 4.93 2.79
N TYR A 141 -3.26 4.13 3.15
CA TYR A 141 -3.56 3.81 4.54
C TYR A 141 -2.72 2.62 4.95
N LEU A 142 -1.80 2.87 5.88
CA LEU A 142 -0.83 1.88 6.34
C LEU A 142 -1.29 1.26 7.67
N GLY A 143 -1.48 -0.05 7.64
CA GLY A 143 -1.81 -0.85 8.82
C GLY A 143 -0.56 -1.32 9.56
N GLY A 144 -0.72 -1.62 10.86
CA GLY A 144 0.33 -2.20 11.69
C GLY A 144 1.23 -1.19 12.40
N LEU A 145 0.76 0.05 12.59
CA LEU A 145 1.46 1.02 13.43
C LEU A 145 1.55 0.51 14.88
N ASP A 146 2.77 0.52 15.42
CA ASP A 146 3.04 0.13 16.80
C ASP A 146 2.21 0.98 17.76
N GLU A 147 1.53 0.33 18.71
CA GLU A 147 0.63 0.97 19.69
C GLU A 147 1.31 2.08 20.48
N ARG A 148 2.63 1.99 20.68
CA ARG A 148 3.41 3.04 21.36
C ARG A 148 3.44 4.36 20.61
N LEU A 149 3.19 4.35 19.29
CA LEU A 149 3.17 5.55 18.46
C LEU A 149 1.76 6.10 18.23
N HIS A 150 0.73 5.44 18.76
CA HIS A 150 -0.65 5.87 18.55
C HIS A 150 -0.85 7.25 19.17
N THR A 151 -1.08 8.25 18.33
CA THR A 151 -1.16 9.65 18.75
C THR A 151 -2.40 10.28 18.15
N PRO A 152 -3.24 10.98 18.94
CA PRO A 152 -4.44 11.61 18.43
C PRO A 152 -4.14 12.67 17.36
N ARG A 153 -5.10 12.84 16.46
CA ARG A 153 -5.08 13.92 15.46
C ARG A 153 -5.04 15.28 16.16
N LEU A 154 -4.53 16.29 15.45
CA LEU A 154 -4.63 17.68 15.87
C LEU A 154 -6.08 18.08 16.07
N ALA A 155 -6.36 18.82 17.14
CA ALA A 155 -7.69 19.36 17.42
C ALA A 155 -8.15 20.34 16.32
N THR A 156 -7.21 21.11 15.76
CA THR A 156 -7.45 21.98 14.60
C THR A 156 -6.62 21.46 13.43
N PRO A 157 -7.24 20.95 12.35
CA PRO A 157 -6.52 20.52 11.16
C PRO A 157 -5.70 21.64 10.53
N ARG A 158 -4.56 21.30 9.94
CA ARG A 158 -3.80 22.23 9.10
C ARG A 158 -4.59 22.51 7.84
N THR A 159 -4.56 23.78 7.42
CA THR A 159 -5.15 24.20 6.14
C THR A 159 -4.38 23.65 4.94
N ARG A 160 -3.09 23.35 5.12
CA ARG A 160 -2.22 22.82 4.09
C ARG A 160 -1.10 21.96 4.69
N ILE A 161 -1.00 20.74 4.20
CA ILE A 161 0.10 19.81 4.40
C ILE A 161 0.81 19.68 3.06
N GLU A 162 2.14 19.77 3.05
CA GLU A 162 2.90 19.70 1.81
C GLU A 162 2.97 18.26 1.25
N PRO A 163 3.09 18.10 -0.09
CA PRO A 163 3.26 16.79 -0.70
C PRO A 163 4.47 16.03 -0.12
N GLY A 164 4.36 14.71 -0.03
CA GLY A 164 5.36 13.83 0.55
C GLY A 164 5.38 13.83 2.08
N ALA A 165 4.52 14.60 2.76
CA ALA A 165 4.47 14.58 4.22
C ALA A 165 4.07 13.18 4.73
N VAL A 166 4.78 12.71 5.75
CA VAL A 166 4.53 11.44 6.45
C VAL A 166 3.93 11.75 7.80
N GLY A 167 2.77 11.16 8.09
CA GLY A 167 2.02 11.50 9.29
C GLY A 167 1.51 10.30 10.08
N ILE A 168 1.13 10.57 11.33
CA ILE A 168 0.42 9.64 12.21
C ILE A 168 -0.92 10.27 12.61
N GLY A 169 -1.99 9.47 12.54
CA GLY A 169 -3.33 9.88 12.96
C GLY A 169 -4.06 8.74 13.67
N GLY A 170 -4.06 8.75 15.00
CA GLY A 170 -4.58 7.65 15.82
C GLY A 170 -3.69 6.42 15.65
N ALA A 171 -4.29 5.29 15.25
CA ALA A 171 -3.61 4.02 15.01
C ALA A 171 -3.06 3.85 13.57
N GLN A 172 -3.10 4.91 12.76
CA GLN A 172 -2.73 4.85 11.34
C GLN A 172 -1.53 5.74 11.02
N THR A 173 -0.77 5.32 10.02
CA THR A 173 0.26 6.13 9.35
C THR A 173 0.08 6.10 7.83
N GLY A 174 0.81 6.94 7.11
CA GLY A 174 0.55 7.21 5.69
C GLY A 174 1.34 8.40 5.16
N ILE A 175 1.25 8.58 3.84
CA ILE A 175 1.97 9.61 3.09
C ILE A 175 0.96 10.46 2.32
N TYR A 176 1.05 11.78 2.48
CA TYR A 176 0.26 12.73 1.70
C TYR A 176 0.85 12.87 0.28
N PRO A 177 0.19 12.38 -0.78
CA PRO A 177 0.73 12.44 -2.13
C PRO A 177 0.61 13.83 -2.76
N LEU A 178 -0.35 14.63 -2.29
CA LEU A 178 -0.69 15.95 -2.80
C LEU A 178 -0.94 16.93 -1.64
N ALA A 179 -0.83 18.22 -1.94
CA ALA A 179 -1.13 19.26 -0.98
C ALA A 179 -2.61 19.21 -0.59
N SER A 180 -2.88 19.10 0.71
CA SER A 180 -4.25 18.93 1.22
C SER A 180 -4.37 19.41 2.68
N PRO A 181 -5.57 19.76 3.15
CA PRO A 181 -5.80 19.97 4.57
C PRO A 181 -5.75 18.63 5.31
N GLY A 182 -5.34 18.64 6.58
CA GLY A 182 -5.32 17.42 7.39
C GLY A 182 -4.93 17.63 8.84
N GLY A 183 -5.40 16.73 9.70
CA GLY A 183 -5.15 16.77 11.15
C GLY A 183 -4.10 15.78 11.64
N TRP A 184 -3.36 15.12 10.76
CA TRP A 184 -2.34 14.15 11.20
C TRP A 184 -1.09 14.86 11.72
N ARG A 185 -0.42 14.21 12.66
CA ARG A 185 0.86 14.64 13.21
C ARG A 185 1.96 14.34 12.19
N ILE A 186 2.58 15.37 11.63
CA ILE A 186 3.60 15.25 10.60
C ILE A 186 4.97 15.02 11.24
N ILE A 187 5.52 13.83 11.03
CA ILE A 187 6.76 13.36 11.67
C ILE A 187 7.96 13.37 10.72
N GLY A 188 7.73 13.51 9.42
CA GLY A 188 8.78 13.57 8.41
C GLY A 188 8.22 13.83 7.01
N ARG A 189 9.11 13.85 6.02
CA ARG A 189 8.76 14.05 4.62
C ARG A 189 9.58 13.15 3.72
N THR A 190 8.98 12.64 2.65
CA THR A 190 9.65 11.95 1.56
C THR A 190 9.80 12.87 0.34
N PRO A 191 10.94 12.83 -0.38
CA PRO A 191 11.11 13.51 -1.67
C PRO A 191 10.46 12.73 -2.83
N VAL A 192 10.08 11.47 -2.59
CA VAL A 192 9.45 10.60 -3.59
C VAL A 192 7.99 10.99 -3.78
N ARG A 193 7.52 10.96 -5.02
CA ARG A 193 6.10 11.18 -5.37
C ARG A 193 5.34 9.85 -5.34
N PRO A 194 4.44 9.61 -4.37
CA PRO A 194 3.61 8.41 -4.37
C PRO A 194 2.67 8.38 -5.59
N TYR A 195 2.18 9.56 -5.99
CA TYR A 195 1.37 9.79 -7.17
C TYR A 195 2.07 10.74 -8.13
N ASP A 196 2.19 10.32 -9.40
CA ASP A 196 2.70 11.12 -10.49
C ASP A 196 1.88 10.81 -11.77
N PRO A 197 1.06 11.75 -12.27
CA PRO A 197 0.19 11.50 -13.43
C PRO A 197 0.96 11.23 -14.73
N ASP A 198 2.22 11.66 -14.81
CA ASP A 198 3.05 11.53 -16.01
C ASP A 198 3.84 10.20 -16.04
N ARG A 199 3.79 9.41 -14.96
CA ARG A 199 4.41 8.08 -14.87
C ARG A 199 3.53 7.02 -15.53
N GLU A 200 4.15 6.02 -16.17
CA GLU A 200 3.46 4.89 -16.82
C GLU A 200 2.41 4.23 -15.90
N SER A 201 2.77 4.03 -14.63
CA SER A 201 1.82 3.70 -13.56
C SER A 201 1.70 4.90 -12.63
N PRO A 202 0.57 5.63 -12.62
CA PRO A 202 0.49 6.88 -11.87
C PRO A 202 0.69 6.73 -10.36
N ILE A 203 0.38 5.57 -9.79
CA ILE A 203 0.54 5.28 -8.35
C ILE A 203 1.71 4.31 -8.15
N LEU A 204 2.59 4.61 -7.19
CA LEU A 204 3.85 3.90 -6.99
C LEU A 204 3.65 2.46 -6.49
N TYR A 205 2.60 2.25 -5.71
CA TYR A 205 2.28 1.02 -5.00
C TYR A 205 0.78 0.68 -5.15
N ALA A 206 0.41 -0.56 -4.87
CA ALA A 206 -0.98 -1.02 -4.89
C ALA A 206 -1.46 -1.42 -3.49
N ALA A 207 -2.78 -1.48 -3.29
CA ALA A 207 -3.34 -2.11 -2.09
C ALA A 207 -2.86 -3.57 -1.99
N GLY A 208 -2.39 -3.96 -0.81
CA GLY A 208 -1.78 -5.27 -0.58
C GLY A 208 -0.26 -5.35 -0.81
N ASP A 209 0.36 -4.31 -1.37
CA ASP A 209 1.81 -4.14 -1.30
C ASP A 209 2.20 -3.75 0.14
N TYR A 210 3.49 -3.86 0.43
CA TYR A 210 4.06 -3.37 1.68
C TYR A 210 4.92 -2.13 1.44
N LEU A 211 5.01 -1.29 2.45
CA LEU A 211 5.81 -0.08 2.45
C LEU A 211 6.78 -0.10 3.63
N ARG A 212 8.06 0.21 3.36
CA ARG A 212 9.06 0.40 4.42
C ARG A 212 9.59 1.81 4.38
N PHE A 213 9.50 2.52 5.50
CA PHE A 213 10.15 3.82 5.63
C PHE A 213 11.65 3.64 5.88
N VAL A 214 12.48 4.38 5.16
CA VAL A 214 13.94 4.37 5.30
C VAL A 214 14.38 5.75 5.76
N PRO A 215 14.89 5.92 7.00
CA PRO A 215 15.37 7.20 7.46
C PRO A 215 16.55 7.68 6.59
N ILE A 216 16.49 8.93 6.17
CA ILE A 216 17.55 9.59 5.40
C ILE A 216 17.90 10.94 6.03
N THR A 217 19.09 11.43 5.70
CA THR A 217 19.57 12.76 6.08
C THR A 217 18.96 13.86 5.21
N PRO A 218 18.97 15.13 5.66
CA PRO A 218 18.56 16.26 4.82
C PRO A 218 19.36 16.39 3.52
N GLN A 219 20.64 16.01 3.52
CA GLN A 219 21.48 16.04 2.32
C GLN A 219 21.03 14.99 1.30
N GLU A 220 20.72 13.77 1.75
CA GLU A 220 20.14 12.72 0.91
C GLU A 220 18.75 13.11 0.41
N PHE A 221 17.96 13.82 1.22
CA PHE A 221 16.64 14.32 0.81
C PHE A 221 16.78 15.24 -0.41
N SER A 222 17.64 16.26 -0.33
CA SER A 222 17.85 17.21 -1.43
C SER A 222 18.42 16.54 -2.69
N LEU A 223 19.30 15.54 -2.52
CA LEU A 223 19.83 14.76 -3.63
C LEU A 223 18.73 13.97 -4.35
N ILE A 224 17.90 13.24 -3.59
CA ILE A 224 16.80 12.44 -4.14
C ILE A 224 15.75 13.35 -4.77
N GLU A 225 15.43 14.48 -4.14
CA GLU A 225 14.50 15.48 -4.70
C GLU A 225 14.95 15.95 -6.08
N THR A 226 16.23 16.28 -6.23
CA THR A 226 16.83 16.64 -7.54
C THR A 226 16.71 15.49 -8.55
N GLN A 227 16.93 14.25 -8.12
CA GLN A 227 16.83 13.07 -8.98
C GLN A 227 15.38 12.77 -9.41
N VAL A 228 14.42 12.97 -8.50
CA VAL A 228 12.98 12.84 -8.77
C VAL A 228 12.52 13.89 -9.78
N GLU A 229 12.95 15.15 -9.61
CA GLU A 229 12.67 16.22 -10.57
C GLU A 229 13.27 15.94 -11.95
N ALA A 230 14.47 15.35 -12.00
CA ALA A 230 15.10 14.93 -13.25
C ALA A 230 14.53 13.62 -13.84
N GLY A 231 13.59 12.95 -13.16
CA GLY A 231 13.04 11.66 -13.60
C GLY A 231 14.04 10.50 -13.58
N THR A 232 15.11 10.61 -12.79
CA THR A 232 16.20 9.61 -12.71
C THR A 232 16.18 8.78 -11.45
N TYR A 233 15.31 9.12 -10.48
CA TYR A 233 15.18 8.37 -9.25
C TYR A 233 14.26 7.17 -9.43
N GLU A 234 14.75 5.98 -9.08
CA GLU A 234 13.95 4.76 -8.98
C GLU A 234 13.85 4.32 -7.52
N CYS A 235 12.61 4.13 -7.04
CA CYS A 235 12.39 3.56 -5.72
C CYS A 235 12.89 2.12 -5.66
N GLU A 236 13.59 1.78 -4.58
CA GLU A 236 13.97 0.40 -4.32
C GLU A 236 12.73 -0.43 -3.99
N ILE A 237 12.46 -1.44 -4.80
CA ILE A 237 11.36 -2.38 -4.62
C ILE A 237 11.95 -3.78 -4.41
N VAL A 238 11.73 -4.34 -3.23
CA VAL A 238 12.21 -5.68 -2.89
C VAL A 238 11.05 -6.68 -2.86
N LYS A 239 11.32 -7.91 -3.30
CA LYS A 239 10.40 -9.04 -3.18
C LYS A 239 10.82 -9.87 -1.97
N GLY A 240 10.00 -9.90 -0.91
CA GLY A 240 10.37 -10.55 0.34
C GLY A 240 9.18 -10.94 1.20
N ARG A 241 9.42 -11.66 2.30
CA ARG A 241 8.43 -11.79 3.37
C ARG A 241 8.46 -10.51 4.20
N ALA A 242 7.28 -9.97 4.52
CA ALA A 242 7.17 -8.78 5.33
C ALA A 242 7.84 -9.01 6.70
N THR A 243 8.65 -8.04 7.14
CA THR A 243 9.18 -8.04 8.50
C THR A 243 8.14 -7.40 9.42
N THR A 244 7.32 -8.24 10.05
CA THR A 244 6.37 -7.83 11.09
C THR A 244 7.12 -7.58 12.41
N PRO A 245 6.68 -6.62 13.25
CA PRO A 245 7.22 -6.50 14.61
C PRO A 245 7.05 -7.82 15.35
N ILE A 246 8.15 -8.44 15.78
CA ILE A 246 8.08 -9.46 16.81
C ILE A 246 7.81 -8.69 18.09
N GLN A 247 6.56 -8.71 18.58
CA GLN A 247 6.28 -8.33 19.96
C GLN A 247 7.14 -9.23 20.85
N ALA A 248 8.22 -8.68 21.40
CA ALA A 248 8.96 -9.30 22.48
C ALA A 248 8.03 -9.29 23.70
N GLY A 249 7.17 -10.30 23.79
CA GLY A 249 6.45 -10.61 25.01
C GLY A 249 7.49 -10.92 26.08
N THR A 250 7.69 -9.97 26.99
CA THR A 250 8.39 -10.20 28.25
C THR A 250 7.51 -11.12 29.11
N ALA A 251 7.60 -12.42 28.83
CA ALA A 251 7.19 -13.43 29.79
C ALA A 251 8.14 -13.34 30.99
N GLY A 252 7.70 -12.59 32.01
CA GLY A 252 8.30 -12.63 33.33
C GLY A 252 8.10 -14.01 33.94
N GLU A 253 9.05 -14.91 33.72
CA GLU A 253 9.13 -16.17 34.47
C GLU A 253 9.81 -15.89 35.81
N ARG A 254 9.00 -15.88 36.88
CA ARG A 254 9.47 -16.11 38.24
C ARG A 254 9.23 -17.57 38.60
N SER A 255 10.33 -18.23 38.99
CA SER A 255 10.47 -19.25 40.05
C SER A 255 9.75 -20.59 39.82
N GLU A 256 10.26 -21.79 40.01
CA GLU A 256 11.39 -22.41 40.75
C GLU A 256 11.66 -23.74 39.99
N GLY A 257 12.88 -24.23 39.77
CA GLY A 257 13.64 -24.99 40.77
C GLY A 257 13.93 -26.42 40.29
N CYS A 258 15.13 -26.91 40.65
CA CYS A 258 15.62 -28.30 40.63
C CYS A 258 16.16 -28.96 39.33
N ALA A 259 17.49 -28.89 39.24
CA ALA A 259 18.43 -30.03 39.30
C ALA A 259 18.51 -31.04 38.13
N ALA A 260 19.68 -30.98 37.49
CA ALA A 260 20.61 -32.07 37.16
C ALA A 260 20.11 -33.28 36.35
N SER A 261 20.70 -33.47 35.17
CA SER A 261 21.72 -34.54 34.98
C SER A 261 22.28 -34.55 33.56
N GLU A 262 23.54 -34.94 33.50
CA GLU A 262 24.44 -34.96 32.35
C GLU A 262 24.13 -36.10 31.36
N ARG A 263 24.50 -35.87 30.08
CA ARG A 263 25.26 -36.76 29.14
C ARG A 263 24.98 -36.29 27.71
N SER A 264 25.94 -35.68 27.02
CA SER A 264 27.09 -36.28 26.32
C SER A 264 26.74 -36.86 24.95
N SER A 265 27.42 -36.32 23.91
CA SER A 265 27.92 -36.99 22.68
C SER A 265 26.87 -37.58 21.71
N THR A 266 26.94 -37.48 20.37
CA THR A 266 28.05 -37.35 19.42
C THR A 266 27.49 -37.29 17.98
N ALA A 267 28.33 -36.79 17.05
CA ALA A 267 28.45 -37.17 15.64
C ALA A 267 27.47 -36.61 14.59
N GLY A 268 27.98 -35.71 13.73
CA GLY A 268 27.73 -35.80 12.26
C GLY A 268 28.77 -36.73 11.61
N PRO A 269 29.07 -36.64 10.30
CA PRO A 269 28.40 -35.98 9.17
C PRO A 269 28.18 -36.96 7.98
N ALA A 270 27.59 -36.53 6.85
CA ALA A 270 28.00 -36.93 5.49
C ALA A 270 27.13 -36.32 4.36
N VAL A 271 27.81 -35.64 3.45
CA VAL A 271 27.51 -35.45 2.01
C VAL A 271 28.72 -36.09 1.27
N PRO A 272 28.57 -36.72 0.09
CA PRO A 272 29.05 -36.12 -1.18
C PRO A 272 28.18 -36.48 -2.43
N GLN A 273 27.98 -35.55 -3.39
CA GLN A 273 28.53 -35.46 -4.78
C GLN A 273 28.26 -36.66 -5.71
N ALA A 274 28.16 -36.61 -7.05
CA ALA A 274 28.08 -35.61 -8.14
C ALA A 274 27.87 -36.42 -9.48
N ASP A 275 27.97 -35.73 -10.63
CA ASP A 275 28.15 -36.22 -12.03
C ASP A 275 26.93 -36.74 -12.81
N ASP A 276 26.77 -36.55 -14.13
CA ASP A 276 27.42 -35.73 -15.17
C ASP A 276 26.57 -35.84 -16.48
N GLY A 277 26.76 -34.95 -17.45
CA GLY A 277 26.83 -35.36 -18.87
C GLY A 277 25.71 -35.03 -19.88
N ASN A 278 25.82 -33.84 -20.51
CA ASN A 278 25.99 -33.56 -21.96
C ASN A 278 24.99 -34.05 -23.06
N GLY A 279 24.69 -33.18 -24.05
CA GLY A 279 24.25 -33.60 -25.41
C GLY A 279 23.44 -32.62 -26.30
N GLN A 280 24.13 -31.68 -26.97
CA GLN A 280 23.94 -31.07 -28.33
C GLN A 280 22.59 -31.16 -29.12
N ALA A 281 22.15 -30.03 -29.72
CA ALA A 281 22.31 -29.71 -31.18
C ALA A 281 21.25 -28.71 -31.76
N ALA A 282 21.77 -27.64 -32.38
CA ALA A 282 21.41 -26.92 -33.63
C ALA A 282 19.98 -26.84 -34.22
N GLY A 283 19.64 -25.64 -34.73
CA GLY A 283 18.64 -25.42 -35.81
C GLY A 283 17.92 -24.07 -35.75
N SER A 284 18.56 -22.97 -36.17
CA SER A 284 18.21 -22.16 -37.37
C SER A 284 16.76 -21.64 -37.47
N ALA A 285 16.57 -20.31 -37.46
CA ALA A 285 15.95 -19.54 -38.55
C ALA A 285 15.87 -18.05 -38.19
N ALA A 286 16.66 -17.26 -38.92
CA ALA A 286 16.54 -15.81 -39.00
C ALA A 286 15.41 -15.43 -39.97
N TRP A 287 14.55 -14.48 -39.58
CA TRP A 287 13.74 -13.71 -40.52
C TRP A 287 14.03 -12.22 -40.31
N SER A 288 14.62 -11.60 -41.34
CA SER A 288 14.72 -10.16 -41.52
C SER A 288 14.02 -9.80 -42.83
N LYS A 289 13.20 -8.74 -42.77
CA LYS A 289 12.75 -7.78 -43.82
C LYS A 289 11.52 -7.10 -43.22
N GLY A 290 11.45 -5.78 -42.97
CA GLY A 290 12.07 -4.67 -43.67
C GLY A 290 11.19 -4.27 -44.86
N CYS A 291 10.31 -3.27 -44.67
CA CYS A 291 10.01 -2.26 -45.68
C CYS A 291 9.32 -1.03 -45.05
N GLU A 292 9.91 0.11 -45.36
CA GLU A 292 9.56 1.49 -45.02
C GLU A 292 8.39 2.05 -45.85
N ALA A 293 8.07 3.30 -45.49
CA ALA A 293 7.30 4.34 -46.18
C ALA A 293 5.80 4.38 -45.77
N SER A 294 5.23 5.52 -45.39
CA SER A 294 5.59 6.90 -45.74
C SER A 294 5.00 7.90 -44.76
N GLU A 295 5.78 8.95 -44.49
CA GLU A 295 5.38 10.22 -43.88
C GLU A 295 4.16 10.85 -44.55
N ARG A 296 3.31 11.51 -43.76
CA ARG A 296 2.74 12.82 -44.11
C ARG A 296 2.25 13.56 -42.87
N ASN A 297 2.86 14.73 -42.66
CA ASN A 297 2.50 15.80 -41.74
C ASN A 297 1.01 16.18 -41.80
N ALA A 298 0.43 16.50 -40.64
CA ALA A 298 -0.42 17.67 -40.47
C ALA A 298 -0.48 18.06 -39.00
N SER A 299 0.10 19.22 -38.71
CA SER A 299 -0.14 20.07 -37.55
C SER A 299 -1.62 20.43 -37.41
N GLU A 300 -2.17 20.45 -36.20
CA GLU A 300 -3.11 21.48 -35.78
C GLU A 300 -3.30 21.49 -34.25
N HIS A 301 -3.16 22.68 -33.69
CA HIS A 301 -3.51 23.02 -32.32
C HIS A 301 -5.01 22.81 -32.06
N ALA A 302 -5.37 22.19 -30.94
CA ALA A 302 -6.69 22.33 -30.36
C ALA A 302 -6.57 22.51 -28.84
N ALA A 303 -7.10 23.64 -28.39
CA ALA A 303 -7.02 24.18 -27.05
C ALA A 303 -7.86 23.40 -26.03
N ALA A 304 -7.39 23.42 -24.78
CA ALA A 304 -8.11 22.95 -23.60
C ALA A 304 -9.42 23.73 -23.37
N PRO A 305 -10.52 23.08 -22.95
CA PRO A 305 -11.69 23.79 -22.47
C PRO A 305 -11.47 24.29 -21.03
N GLN A 306 -11.69 25.59 -20.84
CA GLN A 306 -11.64 26.28 -19.56
C GLN A 306 -12.79 25.86 -18.64
N VAL A 307 -12.45 25.70 -17.36
CA VAL A 307 -13.37 25.49 -16.24
C VAL A 307 -14.14 26.78 -15.97
N ILE A 308 -15.47 26.70 -16.01
CA ILE A 308 -16.37 27.79 -15.60
C ILE A 308 -16.62 27.66 -14.09
N ALA A 309 -16.22 28.69 -13.34
CA ALA A 309 -16.52 28.84 -11.93
C ALA A 309 -18.00 29.24 -11.72
N VAL A 310 -18.66 28.61 -10.75
CA VAL A 310 -19.96 29.03 -10.20
C VAL A 310 -19.78 29.26 -8.70
N PRO A 311 -20.36 30.33 -8.10
CA PRO A 311 -19.95 30.85 -6.80
C PRO A 311 -20.54 30.10 -5.60
N GLN A 312 -19.81 30.18 -4.49
CA GLN A 312 -20.16 29.65 -3.17
C GLN A 312 -21.47 30.24 -2.64
N ALA A 313 -22.35 29.37 -2.15
CA ALA A 313 -23.41 29.71 -1.22
C ALA A 313 -23.11 29.06 0.14
N SER A 314 -23.09 29.90 1.17
CA SER A 314 -22.96 29.61 2.59
C SER A 314 -24.10 28.73 3.11
N GLN A 315 -23.80 27.60 3.76
CA GLN A 315 -24.65 27.02 4.81
C GLN A 315 -23.80 26.36 5.90
N GLU A 316 -24.29 26.53 7.11
CA GLU A 316 -23.72 26.23 8.41
C GLU A 316 -23.72 24.73 8.74
N GLU A 317 -22.85 24.40 9.71
CA GLU A 317 -22.64 23.16 10.48
C GLU A 317 -23.84 22.21 10.61
N GLU A 318 -23.59 20.91 10.39
CA GLU A 318 -24.10 19.81 11.24
C GLU A 318 -23.07 18.66 11.29
N ASP A 319 -22.89 18.10 12.48
CA ASP A 319 -21.91 17.10 12.91
C ASP A 319 -21.87 15.80 12.06
N GLU A 320 -20.71 15.47 11.47
CA GLU A 320 -20.42 14.17 10.83
C GLU A 320 -19.44 13.31 11.66
N ASP A 321 -19.71 13.15 12.95
CA ASP A 321 -18.80 12.49 13.91
C ASP A 321 -19.08 10.98 14.13
N ALA A 322 -19.62 10.24 13.13
CA ALA A 322 -20.08 8.86 13.35
C ALA A 322 -19.86 7.82 12.24
N LEU A 323 -19.08 8.09 11.18
CA LEU A 323 -19.04 7.17 10.03
C LEU A 323 -17.71 6.49 9.69
N TRP A 324 -16.63 6.69 10.43
CA TRP A 324 -15.33 6.12 10.02
C TRP A 324 -14.50 5.51 11.15
N VAL A 325 -15.10 4.57 11.88
CA VAL A 325 -14.40 3.60 12.75
C VAL A 325 -14.42 2.23 12.09
#